data_AF-A0A7D9ECU4-F1
#
_entry.id   AF-A0A7D9ECU4-F1
#
_cell.length_a   1.000
_cell.length_b   1.000
_cell.length_c   1.000
_cell.angle_alpha   90.00
_cell.angle_beta   90.00
_cell.angle_gamma   90.00
#
_symmetry.space_group_name_H-M   'P 1'
#
loop_
_entity.id
_entity.type
_entity.pdbx_description
1 polymer ?
#
loop_
_entity_poly.entity_id
_entity_poly.type
_entity_poly.pdbx_seq_one_letter_code
_entity_poly.pdbx_strand_id
1 'polypeptide(L)'
;MLLGTDQNIQNIAAVIKPPVHDVVQFLKEHIQHDIRCIAKSTGNNDDEAMQIVHLVLVGIVNNLGQQGGYANIDGNLITKDSRTTWEDAFMTTFLTPVLSAISDLLQDSLGRMVRDERLGNNRLMRLLHELDGPNYESITELDSMCPALWRYRKKITIENLSFKFQEYSQGCDKPERCEVLAEFLKKEHHLRTLQYLPGIIKLQRLLFEKFHRRLDRNEAEEFTLGKFLKTSTQVKEQFSALVNNFKMAWKIVRLSLSQDGPYSISQEMCLNEVTNSTPISMFLPAKSGQGRCALALNNFLVTLHNDFIGRCKSLLKDESRPPEIPLANITKAHLVAYDPEKDFLPMILAHCDYSLKVGEGTTVEFNWKCLERQLVDRFIRGRPRLISLVELFVFSKDICDGEVFKALKQKIPQVD
;
A
#
# COMPACT_ATOMS: atom_id res chain seq x y z
N MET A 1 3.43 13.75 21.45
CA MET A 1 2.57 14.87 21.02
C MET A 1 1.34 15.02 21.92
N LEU A 2 0.52 13.98 22.13
CA LEU A 2 -0.68 14.07 22.98
C LEU A 2 -0.35 14.53 24.42
N LEU A 3 0.64 13.94 25.09
CA LEU A 3 1.09 14.43 26.42
C LEU A 3 1.58 15.89 26.40
N GLY A 4 2.04 16.38 25.25
CA GLY A 4 2.47 17.77 25.10
C GLY A 4 1.31 18.77 24.99
N THR A 5 0.11 18.31 24.60
CA THR A 5 -1.07 19.19 24.57
C THR A 5 -1.50 19.62 25.96
N ASP A 6 -1.25 18.80 26.98
CA ASP A 6 -1.56 19.13 28.38
C ASP A 6 -0.67 20.28 28.91
N GLN A 7 0.50 20.48 28.31
CA GLN A 7 1.42 21.57 28.67
C GLN A 7 1.22 22.81 27.80
N ASN A 8 1.17 22.66 26.47
CA ASN A 8 0.99 23.78 25.55
C ASN A 8 0.36 23.33 24.22
N ILE A 9 -0.96 23.52 24.10
CA ILE A 9 -1.72 23.18 22.88
C ILE A 9 -1.26 24.00 21.67
N GLN A 10 -0.91 25.29 21.85
CA GLN A 10 -0.57 26.18 20.75
C GLN A 10 0.73 25.75 20.03
N ASN A 11 1.73 25.31 20.79
CA ASN A 11 2.98 24.80 20.23
C ASN A 11 2.74 23.52 19.42
N ILE A 12 1.91 22.61 19.92
CA ILE A 12 1.56 21.38 19.19
C ILE A 12 0.73 21.70 17.94
N ALA A 13 -0.21 22.65 18.04
CA ALA A 13 -0.99 23.12 16.91
C ALA A 13 -0.12 23.72 15.80
N ALA A 14 0.96 24.42 16.15
CA ALA A 14 1.89 25.00 15.18
C ALA A 14 2.68 23.94 14.38
N VAL A 15 2.96 22.78 15.00
CA VAL A 15 3.68 21.66 14.37
C VAL A 15 2.79 20.90 13.38
N ILE A 16 1.48 20.79 13.64
CA ILE A 16 0.57 20.01 12.81
C ILE A 16 0.23 20.78 11.52
N LYS A 17 0.41 20.12 10.37
CA LYS A 17 0.04 20.62 9.04
C LYS A 17 -0.78 19.56 8.28
N PRO A 18 -1.92 19.91 7.67
CA PRO A 18 -2.62 21.21 7.71
C PRO A 18 -3.17 21.55 9.12
N PRO A 19 -3.48 22.83 9.42
CA PRO A 19 -4.02 23.21 10.72
C PRO A 19 -5.37 22.55 10.97
N VAL A 20 -5.58 22.09 12.21
CA VAL A 20 -6.78 21.38 12.64
C VAL A 20 -7.53 22.16 13.70
N HIS A 21 -8.86 22.03 13.74
CA HIS A 21 -9.70 22.73 14.71
C HIS A 21 -9.55 22.17 16.13
N ASP A 22 -9.57 20.85 16.30
CA ASP A 22 -9.39 20.18 17.59
C ASP A 22 -8.14 19.29 17.54
N VAL A 23 -7.06 19.78 18.14
CA VAL A 23 -5.76 19.10 18.19
C VAL A 23 -5.81 17.84 19.05
N VAL A 24 -6.56 17.86 20.16
CA VAL A 24 -6.60 16.73 21.10
C VAL A 24 -7.38 15.59 20.49
N GLN A 25 -8.56 15.88 19.93
CA GLN A 25 -9.38 14.88 19.25
C GLN A 25 -8.64 14.31 18.03
N PHE A 26 -8.01 15.17 17.23
CA PHE A 26 -7.18 14.75 16.09
C PHE A 26 -6.09 13.74 16.50
N LEU A 27 -5.31 14.04 17.54
CA LEU A 27 -4.26 13.15 18.01
C LEU A 27 -4.80 11.83 18.58
N LYS A 28 -5.95 11.87 19.28
CA LYS A 28 -6.61 10.65 19.80
C LYS A 28 -7.11 9.75 18.67
N GLU A 29 -7.74 10.32 17.65
CA GLU A 29 -8.22 9.59 16.48
C GLU A 29 -7.07 8.95 15.70
N HIS A 30 -5.93 9.66 15.58
CA HIS A 30 -4.71 9.11 14.99
C HIS A 30 -4.18 7.92 15.79
N ILE A 31 -4.06 8.03 17.12
CA ILE A 31 -3.61 6.91 17.96
C ILE A 31 -4.54 5.70 17.81
N GLN A 32 -5.87 5.91 17.82
CA GLN A 32 -6.83 4.82 17.61
C GLN A 32 -6.71 4.20 16.23
N HIS A 33 -6.49 5.00 15.19
CA HIS A 33 -6.24 4.49 13.84
C HIS A 33 -4.96 3.68 13.77
N ASP A 34 -3.88 4.15 14.39
CA ASP A 34 -2.58 3.47 14.39
C ASP A 34 -2.65 2.13 15.13
N ILE A 35 -3.35 2.05 16.26
CA ILE A 35 -3.59 0.77 16.98
C ILE A 35 -4.34 -0.22 16.09
N ARG A 36 -5.39 0.22 15.38
CA ARG A 36 -6.12 -0.63 14.44
C ARG A 36 -5.25 -1.07 13.26
N CYS A 37 -4.34 -0.21 12.80
CA CYS A 37 -3.37 -0.54 11.76
C CYS A 37 -2.36 -1.59 12.26
N ILE A 38 -1.89 -1.49 13.51
CA ILE A 38 -1.04 -2.51 14.14
C ILE A 38 -1.81 -3.84 14.26
N ALA A 39 -3.05 -3.82 14.77
CA ALA A 39 -3.91 -5.00 14.88
C ALA A 39 -4.08 -5.70 13.52
N LYS A 40 -4.45 -4.94 12.48
CA LYS A 40 -4.62 -5.46 11.12
C LYS A 40 -3.33 -6.04 10.54
N SER A 41 -2.19 -5.39 10.78
CA SER A 41 -0.90 -5.78 10.20
C SER A 41 -0.30 -7.00 10.89
N THR A 42 -0.49 -7.13 12.20
CA THR A 42 -0.01 -8.27 12.99
C THR A 42 -1.01 -9.45 13.00
N GLY A 43 -2.23 -9.25 12.49
CA GLY A 43 -3.30 -10.25 12.52
C GLY A 43 -3.91 -10.46 13.91
N ASN A 44 -3.70 -9.51 14.81
CA ASN A 44 -4.10 -9.55 16.21
C ASN A 44 -5.35 -8.70 16.46
N ASN A 45 -5.95 -8.83 17.64
CA ASN A 45 -7.06 -7.97 18.05
C ASN A 45 -6.56 -6.60 18.56
N ASP A 46 -7.47 -5.65 18.78
CA ASP A 46 -7.12 -4.30 19.24
C ASP A 46 -6.44 -4.31 20.63
N ASP A 47 -6.82 -5.25 21.51
CA ASP A 47 -6.25 -5.40 22.85
C ASP A 47 -4.81 -5.94 22.81
N GLU A 48 -4.54 -6.94 21.98
CA GLU A 48 -3.21 -7.49 21.70
C GLU A 48 -2.33 -6.43 21.02
N ALA A 49 -2.89 -5.60 20.13
CA ALA A 49 -2.17 -4.47 19.54
C ALA A 49 -1.78 -3.41 20.59
N MET A 50 -2.69 -3.10 21.51
CA MET A 50 -2.39 -2.25 22.66
C MET A 50 -1.31 -2.88 23.54
N GLN A 51 -1.36 -4.19 23.76
CA GLN A 51 -0.35 -4.92 24.53
C GLN A 51 1.02 -4.87 23.87
N ILE A 52 1.10 -4.99 22.55
CA ILE A 52 2.35 -4.81 21.78
C ILE A 52 2.94 -3.42 22.03
N VAL A 53 2.12 -2.36 21.98
CA VAL A 53 2.57 -0.99 22.29
C VAL A 53 3.11 -0.92 23.72
N HIS A 54 2.42 -1.52 24.69
CA HIS A 54 2.90 -1.57 26.08
C HIS A 54 4.22 -2.34 26.23
N LEU A 55 4.42 -3.44 25.51
CA LEU A 55 5.68 -4.19 25.52
C LEU A 55 6.84 -3.34 25.00
N VAL A 56 6.62 -2.55 23.94
CA VAL A 56 7.62 -1.59 23.44
C VAL A 56 7.94 -0.53 24.50
N LEU A 57 6.92 0.04 25.16
CA LEU A 57 7.13 1.04 26.22
C LEU A 57 7.92 0.46 27.41
N VAL A 58 7.62 -0.77 27.82
CA VAL A 58 8.40 -1.48 28.85
C VAL A 58 9.84 -1.69 28.39
N GLY A 59 10.05 -2.09 27.13
CA GLY A 59 11.36 -2.20 26.52
C GLY A 59 12.15 -0.89 26.54
N ILE A 60 11.49 0.25 26.31
CA ILE A 60 12.10 1.58 26.44
C ILE A 60 12.53 1.83 27.88
N VAL A 61 11.62 1.64 28.85
CA VAL A 61 11.90 1.90 30.27
C VAL A 61 13.06 1.05 30.79
N ASN A 62 13.09 -0.25 30.45
CA ASN A 62 14.12 -1.17 30.91
C ASN A 62 15.52 -0.85 30.33
N ASN A 63 15.58 -0.18 29.18
CA ASN A 63 16.82 0.17 28.49
C ASN A 63 17.26 1.62 28.70
N LEU A 64 16.55 2.42 29.51
CA LEU A 64 16.94 3.79 29.88
C LEU A 64 18.34 3.88 30.52
N GLY A 65 18.86 2.76 31.06
CA GLY A 65 20.20 2.66 31.64
C GLY A 65 21.34 2.39 30.64
N GLN A 66 21.06 2.00 29.39
CA GLN A 66 22.09 1.71 28.37
C GLN A 66 22.34 2.94 27.48
N GLN A 67 22.99 3.96 28.04
CA GLN A 67 23.23 5.25 27.36
C GLN A 67 24.23 5.23 26.18
N GLY A 68 24.78 4.07 25.81
CA GLY A 68 25.84 3.97 24.80
C GLY A 68 25.42 4.24 23.35
N GLY A 69 24.14 4.03 23.00
CA GLY A 69 23.67 4.08 21.60
C GLY A 69 23.11 5.43 21.13
N TYR A 70 22.72 6.31 22.06
CA TYR A 70 21.95 7.53 21.75
C TYR A 70 22.75 8.84 21.90
N ALA A 71 24.00 8.77 22.35
CA ALA A 71 24.81 9.94 22.69
C ALA A 71 25.12 10.86 21.50
N ASN A 72 24.97 10.37 20.27
CA ASN A 72 25.32 11.10 19.04
C ASN A 72 24.10 11.60 18.23
N ILE A 73 22.88 11.43 18.75
CA ILE A 73 21.65 11.90 18.10
C ILE A 73 21.31 13.29 18.62
N ASP A 74 21.11 14.26 17.72
CA ASP A 74 20.59 15.58 18.08
C ASP A 74 19.19 15.44 18.67
N GLY A 75 19.04 15.79 19.96
CA GLY A 75 17.76 15.70 20.68
C GLY A 75 16.66 16.57 20.09
N ASN A 76 17.00 17.55 19.26
CA ASN A 76 16.03 18.41 18.58
C ASN A 76 15.62 17.92 17.18
N LEU A 77 16.27 16.86 16.66
CA LEU A 77 15.97 16.22 15.36
C LEU A 77 15.84 17.22 14.20
N ILE A 78 16.76 18.20 14.12
CA ILE A 78 16.66 19.33 13.18
C ILE A 78 16.90 18.89 11.73
N THR A 79 17.84 17.98 11.50
CA THR A 79 18.21 17.52 10.15
C THR A 79 17.52 16.22 9.77
N LYS A 80 17.30 16.01 8.46
CA LYS A 80 16.76 14.74 7.94
C LYS A 80 17.64 13.56 8.34
N ASP A 81 18.96 13.72 8.29
CA ASP A 81 19.91 12.66 8.63
C ASP A 81 19.85 12.29 10.12
N SER A 82 19.72 13.29 11.01
CA SER A 82 19.54 13.03 12.44
C SER A 82 18.23 12.29 12.72
N ARG A 83 17.15 12.61 11.99
CA ARG A 83 15.88 11.89 12.10
C ARG A 83 16.00 10.45 11.62
N THR A 84 16.60 10.21 10.46
CA THR A 84 16.83 8.85 9.95
C THR A 84 17.68 8.02 10.92
N THR A 85 18.75 8.62 11.47
CA THR A 85 19.61 7.95 12.46
C THR A 85 18.83 7.58 13.73
N TRP A 86 17.94 8.47 14.19
CA TRP A 86 17.05 8.18 15.31
C TRP A 86 16.05 7.06 14.99
N GLU A 87 15.43 7.09 13.80
CA GLU A 87 14.50 6.06 13.32
C GLU A 87 15.18 4.68 13.30
N ASP A 88 16.38 4.58 12.73
CA ASP A 88 17.15 3.33 12.66
C ASP A 88 17.54 2.80 14.04
N ALA A 89 18.01 3.68 14.93
CA ALA A 89 18.36 3.31 16.31
C ALA A 89 17.13 2.90 17.13
N PHE A 90 16.02 3.59 16.98
CA PHE A 90 14.76 3.27 17.65
C PHE A 90 14.20 1.93 17.17
N MET A 91 14.20 1.71 15.85
CA MET A 91 13.78 0.45 15.22
C MET A 91 14.61 -0.71 15.75
N THR A 92 15.94 -0.61 15.68
CA THR A 92 16.85 -1.72 16.03
C THR A 92 16.79 -2.08 17.51
N THR A 93 16.73 -1.08 18.39
CA THR A 93 16.83 -1.31 19.84
C THR A 93 15.49 -1.68 20.48
N PHE A 94 14.38 -1.06 20.05
CA PHE A 94 13.10 -1.20 20.76
C PHE A 94 12.05 -1.95 19.96
N LEU A 95 11.96 -1.74 18.65
CA LEU A 95 10.89 -2.33 17.85
C LEU A 95 11.27 -3.74 17.37
N THR A 96 12.42 -3.93 16.75
CA THR A 96 12.84 -5.24 16.21
C THR A 96 12.76 -6.38 17.23
N PRO A 97 13.24 -6.24 18.48
CA PRO A 97 13.15 -7.34 19.45
C PRO A 97 11.71 -7.71 19.82
N VAL A 98 10.81 -6.73 19.87
CA VAL A 98 9.40 -6.99 20.15
C VAL A 98 8.72 -7.59 18.92
N LEU A 99 8.97 -7.05 17.73
CA LEU A 99 8.37 -7.49 16.48
C LEU A 99 8.80 -8.92 16.07
N SER A 100 10.04 -9.32 16.37
CA SER A 100 10.53 -10.67 16.09
C SER A 100 9.98 -11.74 17.03
N ALA A 101 9.48 -11.35 18.20
CA ALA A 101 9.04 -12.27 19.26
C ALA A 101 7.62 -11.95 19.75
N ILE A 102 6.77 -11.34 18.92
CA ILE A 102 5.41 -10.90 19.33
C ILE A 102 4.62 -12.06 19.92
N SER A 103 4.62 -13.21 19.25
CA SER A 103 3.81 -14.36 19.65
C SER A 103 4.19 -14.83 21.08
N ASP A 104 5.48 -14.99 21.33
CA ASP A 104 6.02 -15.45 22.60
C ASP A 104 5.80 -14.40 23.71
N LEU A 105 6.07 -13.12 23.42
CA LEU A 105 5.88 -12.03 24.37
C LEU A 105 4.40 -11.83 24.74
N LEU A 106 3.49 -12.00 23.79
CA LEU A 106 2.06 -11.97 24.05
C LEU A 106 1.65 -13.18 24.91
N GLN A 107 2.13 -14.37 24.61
CA GLN A 107 1.85 -15.56 25.43
C GLN A 107 2.38 -15.42 26.86
N ASP A 108 3.59 -14.89 27.04
CA ASP A 108 4.17 -14.59 28.35
C ASP A 108 3.37 -13.53 29.10
N SER A 109 2.95 -12.49 28.39
CA SER A 109 2.10 -11.43 28.94
C SER A 109 0.75 -11.97 29.40
N LEU A 110 0.11 -12.81 28.58
CA LEU A 110 -1.11 -13.51 28.95
C LEU A 110 -0.88 -14.37 30.19
N GLY A 111 0.21 -15.15 30.23
CA GLY A 111 0.59 -15.93 31.41
C GLY A 111 0.74 -15.07 32.68
N ARG A 112 1.24 -13.83 32.57
CA ARG A 112 1.30 -12.88 33.69
C ARG A 112 -0.09 -12.38 34.10
N MET A 113 -0.96 -12.05 33.14
CA MET A 113 -2.33 -11.61 33.41
C MET A 113 -3.18 -12.70 34.08
N VAL A 114 -2.95 -13.96 33.72
CA VAL A 114 -3.64 -15.12 34.33
C VAL A 114 -3.22 -15.32 35.78
N ARG A 115 -1.96 -15.07 36.10
CA ARG A 115 -1.44 -15.15 37.48
C ARG A 115 -1.92 -14.01 38.37
N ASP A 116 -2.47 -12.93 37.81
CA ASP A 116 -3.07 -11.85 38.59
C ASP A 116 -4.45 -12.31 39.10
N GLU A 117 -4.59 -12.51 40.41
CA GLU A 117 -5.84 -12.99 41.04
C GLU A 117 -7.06 -12.12 40.74
N ARG A 118 -6.88 -10.84 40.37
CA ARG A 118 -7.97 -9.93 40.03
C ARG A 118 -8.55 -10.20 38.64
N LEU A 119 -7.69 -10.62 37.70
CA LEU A 119 -8.05 -10.84 36.29
C LEU A 119 -8.20 -12.33 35.97
N GLY A 120 -7.33 -13.17 36.53
CA GLY A 120 -7.32 -14.63 36.32
C GLY A 120 -8.50 -15.38 36.93
N ASN A 121 -9.24 -14.77 37.86
CA ASN A 121 -10.50 -15.31 38.38
C ASN A 121 -11.72 -14.94 37.52
N ASN A 122 -11.56 -14.06 36.53
CA ASN A 122 -12.65 -13.68 35.64
C ASN A 122 -12.97 -14.82 34.66
N ARG A 123 -14.17 -15.39 34.77
CA ARG A 123 -14.65 -16.49 33.93
C ARG A 123 -14.61 -16.16 32.43
N LEU A 124 -14.91 -14.92 32.05
CA LEU A 124 -14.90 -14.50 30.64
C LEU A 124 -13.49 -14.48 30.06
N MET A 125 -12.51 -14.01 30.84
CA MET A 125 -11.10 -13.97 30.44
C MET A 125 -10.55 -15.39 30.25
N ARG A 126 -10.88 -16.30 31.18
CA ARG A 126 -10.48 -17.71 31.09
C ARG A 126 -11.10 -18.45 29.90
N LEU A 127 -12.35 -18.12 29.56
CA LEU A 127 -13.03 -18.65 28.38
C LEU A 127 -12.44 -18.09 27.08
N LEU A 128 -12.22 -16.77 27.01
CA LEU A 128 -11.73 -16.07 25.81
C LEU A 128 -10.30 -16.51 25.44
N HIS A 129 -9.43 -16.67 26.43
CA HIS A 129 -8.05 -17.12 26.23
C HIS A 129 -7.88 -18.65 26.31
N GLU A 130 -9.00 -19.39 26.34
CA GLU A 130 -9.02 -20.85 26.34
C GLU A 130 -8.19 -21.51 27.46
N LEU A 131 -8.09 -20.85 28.61
CA LEU A 131 -7.30 -21.32 29.76
C LEU A 131 -7.97 -22.50 30.49
N ASP A 132 -9.30 -22.55 30.43
CA ASP A 132 -10.14 -23.62 30.98
C ASP A 132 -10.66 -24.54 29.85
N GLY A 133 -9.81 -24.91 28.91
CA GLY A 133 -10.18 -25.89 27.89
C GLY A 133 -10.66 -27.20 28.54
N PRO A 134 -11.72 -27.86 28.02
CA PRO A 134 -12.11 -29.18 28.53
C PRO A 134 -10.93 -30.14 28.42
N ASN A 135 -10.76 -31.07 29.38
CA ASN A 135 -9.79 -32.15 29.27
C ASN A 135 -10.13 -33.00 28.03
N TYR A 136 -9.45 -32.72 26.93
CA TYR A 136 -9.67 -33.35 25.62
C TYR A 136 -9.41 -34.86 25.60
N GLU A 137 -8.83 -35.41 26.68
CA GLU A 137 -8.64 -36.85 26.88
C GLU A 137 -9.95 -37.65 26.96
N SER A 138 -11.09 -37.00 27.22
CA SER A 138 -12.40 -37.66 27.37
C SER A 138 -13.38 -37.50 26.20
N ILE A 139 -13.02 -36.77 25.13
CA ILE A 139 -13.95 -36.54 24.00
C ILE A 139 -13.79 -37.68 22.99
N THR A 140 -14.65 -38.69 23.10
CA THR A 140 -14.68 -39.87 22.21
C THR A 140 -15.55 -39.66 20.96
N GLU A 141 -16.42 -38.64 20.93
CA GLU A 141 -17.30 -38.30 19.80
C GLU A 141 -17.25 -36.80 19.49
N LEU A 142 -17.06 -36.44 18.21
CA LEU A 142 -17.20 -35.07 17.73
C LEU A 142 -18.69 -34.70 17.65
N ASP A 143 -19.27 -34.22 18.75
CA ASP A 143 -20.58 -33.56 18.71
C ASP A 143 -20.44 -32.12 18.18
N SER A 144 -21.49 -31.65 17.49
CA SER A 144 -21.70 -30.28 17.03
C SER A 144 -21.54 -29.21 18.12
N MET A 145 -21.71 -29.60 19.38
CA MET A 145 -21.54 -28.73 20.56
C MET A 145 -20.11 -28.74 21.15
N CYS A 146 -19.16 -29.41 20.49
CA CYS A 146 -17.77 -29.45 20.97
C CYS A 146 -17.14 -28.04 20.96
N PRO A 147 -16.66 -27.51 22.12
CA PRO A 147 -16.05 -26.19 22.20
C PRO A 147 -14.86 -25.99 21.27
N ALA A 148 -14.13 -27.06 20.92
CA ALA A 148 -13.03 -27.01 19.97
C ALA A 148 -13.45 -26.56 18.56
N LEU A 149 -14.69 -26.81 18.15
CA LEU A 149 -15.23 -26.37 16.85
C LEU A 149 -15.53 -24.87 16.83
N TRP A 150 -15.80 -24.28 17.98
CA TRP A 150 -16.16 -22.86 18.15
C TRP A 150 -14.98 -21.96 18.51
N ARG A 151 -13.76 -22.51 18.45
CA ARG A 151 -12.52 -21.75 18.68
C ARG A 151 -12.36 -20.65 17.66
N TYR A 152 -11.97 -19.47 18.14
CA TYR A 152 -11.69 -18.35 17.26
C TYR A 152 -10.42 -18.62 16.44
N ARG A 153 -10.53 -18.45 15.12
CA ARG A 153 -9.40 -18.55 14.20
C ARG A 153 -9.09 -17.16 13.65
N LYS A 154 -7.82 -16.76 13.75
CA LYS A 154 -7.35 -15.49 13.20
C LYS A 154 -7.61 -15.46 11.68
N LYS A 155 -8.24 -14.38 11.22
CA LYS A 155 -8.49 -14.16 9.79
C LYS A 155 -7.15 -13.89 9.10
N ILE A 156 -6.86 -14.63 8.04
CA ILE A 156 -5.65 -14.41 7.24
C ILE A 156 -5.88 -13.18 6.35
N THR A 157 -4.99 -12.21 6.46
CA THR A 157 -4.96 -10.98 5.65
C THR A 157 -3.62 -10.88 4.91
N ILE A 158 -3.57 -10.09 3.85
CA ILE A 158 -2.32 -9.85 3.09
C ILE A 158 -1.29 -9.13 3.97
N GLU A 159 -1.76 -8.21 4.83
CA GLU A 159 -0.89 -7.51 5.76
C GLU A 159 -0.27 -8.46 6.80
N ASN A 160 -1.07 -9.39 7.36
CA ASN A 160 -0.55 -10.44 8.26
C ASN A 160 0.46 -11.35 7.55
N LEU A 161 0.20 -11.71 6.29
CA LEU A 161 1.17 -12.47 5.51
C LEU A 161 2.47 -11.71 5.31
N SER A 162 2.41 -10.41 4.99
CA SER A 162 3.61 -9.58 4.86
C SER A 162 4.39 -9.48 6.17
N PHE A 163 3.69 -9.40 7.30
CA PHE A 163 4.30 -9.38 8.62
C PHE A 163 4.99 -10.72 8.94
N LYS A 164 4.27 -11.84 8.77
CA LYS A 164 4.82 -13.20 8.97
C LYS A 164 5.99 -13.51 8.05
N PHE A 165 5.98 -12.98 6.83
CA PHE A 165 7.12 -13.11 5.92
C PHE A 165 8.34 -12.31 6.40
N GLN A 166 8.14 -11.12 6.98
CA GLN A 166 9.23 -10.35 7.57
C GLN A 166 9.86 -11.07 8.76
N GLU A 167 9.05 -11.63 9.66
CA GLU A 167 9.49 -12.49 10.78
C GLU A 167 10.31 -13.68 10.26
N TYR A 168 9.80 -14.40 9.25
CA TYR A 168 10.51 -15.50 8.59
C TYR A 168 11.84 -15.06 7.95
N SER A 169 11.85 -13.91 7.28
CA SER A 169 13.04 -13.41 6.55
C SER A 169 14.19 -12.96 7.47
N GLN A 170 13.89 -12.63 8.73
CA GLN A 170 14.86 -12.18 9.74
C GLN A 170 15.45 -13.34 10.57
N GLY A 171 14.88 -14.55 10.47
CA GLY A 171 15.39 -15.74 11.15
C GLY A 171 16.82 -16.10 10.72
N CYS A 172 17.65 -16.56 11.67
CA CYS A 172 19.04 -16.93 11.45
C CYS A 172 19.22 -18.17 10.54
N ASP A 173 18.19 -19.01 10.42
CA ASP A 173 18.21 -20.13 9.48
C ASP A 173 17.93 -19.61 8.08
N LYS A 174 18.94 -19.73 7.22
CA LYS A 174 18.84 -19.47 5.78
C LYS A 174 18.44 -20.74 5.04
N PRO A 175 17.16 -21.02 4.79
CA PRO A 175 16.78 -21.85 3.67
C PRO A 175 16.13 -20.96 2.60
N GLU A 176 16.86 -20.76 1.50
CA GLU A 176 16.32 -20.36 0.18
C GLU A 176 15.33 -19.18 0.21
N ARG A 177 15.87 -17.96 0.22
CA ARG A 177 15.10 -16.72 0.24
C ARG A 177 14.11 -16.70 -0.93
N CYS A 178 12.82 -16.59 -0.62
CA CYS A 178 11.77 -16.29 -1.60
C CYS A 178 11.88 -14.80 -2.00
N GLU A 179 12.91 -14.47 -2.78
CA GLU A 179 13.28 -13.10 -3.13
C GLU A 179 12.22 -12.43 -4.01
N VAL A 180 11.53 -13.20 -4.85
CA VAL A 180 10.47 -12.67 -5.71
C VAL A 180 9.23 -12.35 -4.89
N LEU A 181 8.89 -13.22 -3.92
CA LEU A 181 7.81 -12.95 -2.97
C LEU A 181 8.13 -11.70 -2.12
N ALA A 182 9.39 -11.53 -1.70
CA ALA A 182 9.83 -10.35 -0.95
C ALA A 182 9.65 -9.04 -1.76
N GLU A 183 10.10 -9.01 -3.01
CA GLU A 183 9.92 -7.85 -3.88
C GLU A 183 8.43 -7.59 -4.21
N PHE A 184 7.62 -8.64 -4.35
CA PHE A 184 6.18 -8.50 -4.55
C PHE A 184 5.51 -7.85 -3.33
N LEU A 185 5.74 -8.39 -2.12
CA LEU A 185 5.12 -7.89 -0.89
C LEU A 185 5.54 -6.44 -0.60
N LYS A 186 6.79 -6.09 -0.87
CA LYS A 186 7.30 -4.71 -0.73
C LYS A 186 6.56 -3.70 -1.61
N LYS A 187 6.09 -4.11 -2.79
CA LYS A 187 5.41 -3.24 -3.78
C LYS A 187 3.93 -3.56 -3.95
N GLU A 188 3.38 -4.47 -3.15
CA GLU A 188 2.06 -5.07 -3.34
C GLU A 188 0.97 -4.00 -3.48
N HIS A 189 0.99 -3.02 -2.56
CA HIS A 189 -0.01 -1.95 -2.53
C HIS A 189 -0.01 -1.14 -3.84
N HIS A 190 1.17 -0.84 -4.40
CA HIS A 190 1.26 -0.14 -5.68
C HIS A 190 0.91 -1.07 -6.84
N LEU A 191 1.28 -2.35 -6.81
CA LEU A 191 0.96 -3.31 -7.88
C LEU A 191 -0.54 -3.50 -8.09
N ARG A 192 -1.37 -3.38 -7.04
CA ARG A 192 -2.84 -3.36 -7.13
C ARG A 192 -3.38 -2.34 -8.13
N THR A 193 -2.62 -1.29 -8.45
CA THR A 193 -3.05 -0.22 -9.34
C THR A 193 -2.92 -0.58 -10.82
N LEU A 194 -2.07 -1.56 -11.16
CA LEU A 194 -1.82 -1.97 -12.54
C LEU A 194 -3.06 -2.51 -13.22
N GLN A 195 -3.99 -3.12 -12.48
CA GLN A 195 -5.27 -3.61 -13.03
C GLN A 195 -6.13 -2.50 -13.66
N TYR A 196 -5.93 -1.25 -13.22
CA TYR A 196 -6.69 -0.08 -13.68
C TYR A 196 -6.09 0.57 -14.93
N LEU A 197 -4.81 0.29 -15.25
CA LEU A 197 -4.10 0.88 -16.38
C LEU A 197 -4.84 0.73 -17.72
N PRO A 198 -5.36 -0.46 -18.11
CA PRO A 198 -6.09 -0.59 -19.38
C PRO A 198 -7.35 0.30 -19.42
N GLY A 199 -8.01 0.47 -18.28
CA GLY A 199 -9.16 1.36 -18.14
C GLY A 199 -8.78 2.83 -18.28
N ILE A 200 -7.64 3.24 -17.72
CA ILE A 200 -7.11 4.60 -17.84
C ILE A 200 -6.76 4.92 -19.29
N ILE A 201 -6.06 4.02 -19.99
CA ILE A 201 -5.71 4.22 -21.40
C ILE A 201 -6.96 4.25 -22.28
N LYS A 202 -7.95 3.39 -22.02
CA LYS A 202 -9.24 3.43 -22.72
C LYS A 202 -9.99 4.75 -22.47
N LEU A 203 -9.99 5.25 -21.23
CA LEU A 203 -10.57 6.56 -20.90
C LEU A 203 -9.91 7.65 -21.73
N GLN A 204 -8.57 7.69 -21.71
CA GLN A 204 -7.79 8.69 -22.41
C GLN A 204 -8.09 8.65 -23.91
N ARG A 205 -8.10 7.48 -24.55
CA ARG A 205 -8.46 7.33 -25.96
C ARG A 205 -9.83 7.85 -26.32
N LEU A 206 -10.84 7.53 -25.50
CA LEU A 206 -12.19 8.04 -25.74
C LEU A 206 -12.26 9.56 -25.57
N LEU A 207 -11.49 10.11 -24.64
CA LEU A 207 -11.36 11.56 -24.49
C LEU A 207 -10.59 12.18 -25.66
N PHE A 208 -9.53 11.53 -26.15
CA PHE A 208 -8.83 11.91 -27.38
C PHE A 208 -9.82 11.96 -28.55
N GLU A 209 -10.56 10.89 -28.83
CA GLU A 209 -11.54 10.85 -29.93
C GLU A 209 -12.62 11.93 -29.81
N LYS A 210 -13.14 12.20 -28.60
CA LYS A 210 -14.18 13.21 -28.40
C LYS A 210 -13.68 14.64 -28.51
N PHE A 211 -12.46 14.90 -28.06
CA PHE A 211 -11.93 16.25 -27.89
C PHE A 211 -10.78 16.61 -28.83
N HIS A 212 -10.36 15.69 -29.70
CA HIS A 212 -9.31 15.93 -30.68
C HIS A 212 -9.62 17.22 -31.47
N ARG A 213 -8.71 18.19 -31.37
CA ARG A 213 -8.76 19.49 -32.09
C ARG A 213 -9.95 20.41 -31.78
N ARG A 214 -10.80 20.07 -30.80
CA ARG A 214 -12.01 20.85 -30.47
C ARG A 214 -11.95 21.60 -29.14
N LEU A 215 -11.00 21.24 -28.28
CA LEU A 215 -11.01 21.68 -26.89
C LEU A 215 -9.79 22.55 -26.60
N ASP A 216 -10.06 23.79 -26.17
CA ASP A 216 -9.03 24.74 -25.74
C ASP A 216 -8.57 24.46 -24.30
N ARG A 217 -7.36 24.86 -23.92
CA ARG A 217 -6.81 24.64 -22.57
C ARG A 217 -7.70 25.25 -21.48
N ASN A 218 -8.23 26.43 -21.73
CA ASN A 218 -9.12 27.13 -20.79
C ASN A 218 -10.48 26.42 -20.66
N GLU A 219 -11.03 25.93 -21.79
CA GLU A 219 -12.25 25.14 -21.78
C GLU A 219 -12.06 23.80 -21.05
N ALA A 220 -10.87 23.19 -21.13
CA ALA A 220 -10.54 21.95 -20.44
C ALA A 220 -10.49 22.10 -18.92
N GLU A 221 -10.10 23.27 -18.45
CA GLU A 221 -9.98 23.62 -17.04
C GLU A 221 -11.34 24.06 -16.45
N GLU A 222 -12.24 24.63 -17.25
CA GLU A 222 -13.60 25.00 -16.83
C GLU A 222 -14.63 23.85 -16.96
N PHE A 223 -14.35 22.88 -17.83
CA PHE A 223 -15.25 21.78 -18.10
C PHE A 223 -15.01 20.62 -17.11
N THR A 224 -15.90 20.55 -16.12
CA THR A 224 -15.82 19.57 -15.03
C THR A 224 -16.35 18.19 -15.42
N LEU A 225 -15.84 17.17 -14.75
CA LEU A 225 -16.29 15.78 -14.88
C LEU A 225 -17.82 15.65 -14.75
N GLY A 226 -18.42 16.35 -13.79
CA GLY A 226 -19.86 16.35 -13.57
C GLY A 226 -20.66 16.94 -14.74
N LYS A 227 -20.14 17.98 -15.41
CA LYS A 227 -20.75 18.53 -16.63
C LYS A 227 -20.63 17.53 -17.79
N PHE A 228 -19.46 16.92 -17.97
CA PHE A 228 -19.24 15.91 -19.01
C PHE A 228 -20.13 14.67 -18.90
N LEU A 229 -20.29 14.14 -17.69
CA LEU A 229 -21.16 12.98 -17.42
C LEU A 229 -22.65 13.31 -17.63
N LYS A 230 -23.04 14.59 -17.55
CA LYS A 230 -24.40 15.04 -17.90
C LYS A 230 -24.60 15.14 -19.42
N THR A 231 -23.58 15.58 -20.16
CA THR A 231 -23.65 15.71 -21.62
C THR A 231 -23.66 14.36 -22.35
N SER A 232 -23.06 13.31 -21.76
CA SER A 232 -22.92 11.99 -22.40
C SER A 232 -23.83 10.91 -21.78
N THR A 233 -25.15 11.07 -21.88
CA THR A 233 -26.15 10.19 -21.22
C THR A 233 -26.10 8.72 -21.68
N GLN A 234 -25.90 8.43 -22.97
CA GLN A 234 -25.90 7.05 -23.50
C GLN A 234 -24.66 6.21 -23.11
N VAL A 235 -23.54 6.84 -22.73
CA VAL A 235 -22.27 6.14 -22.41
C VAL A 235 -21.84 6.41 -20.97
N LYS A 236 -22.74 6.99 -20.16
CA LYS A 236 -22.45 7.49 -18.82
C LYS A 236 -21.90 6.42 -17.90
N GLU A 237 -22.48 5.22 -17.92
CA GLU A 237 -22.07 4.11 -17.06
C GLU A 237 -20.65 3.64 -17.40
N GLN A 238 -20.35 3.45 -18.69
CA GLN A 238 -19.01 3.07 -19.14
C GLN A 238 -17.96 4.14 -18.78
N PHE A 239 -18.24 5.42 -19.03
CA PHE A 239 -17.32 6.50 -18.64
C PHE A 239 -17.16 6.58 -17.11
N SER A 240 -18.23 6.40 -16.35
CA SER A 240 -18.16 6.41 -14.88
C SER A 240 -17.29 5.28 -14.33
N ALA A 241 -17.37 4.08 -14.92
CA ALA A 241 -16.50 2.97 -14.56
C ALA A 241 -15.02 3.25 -14.89
N LEU A 242 -14.74 3.83 -16.07
CA LEU A 242 -13.38 4.19 -16.48
C LEU A 242 -12.78 5.32 -15.63
N VAL A 243 -13.59 6.31 -15.26
CA VAL A 243 -13.18 7.38 -14.35
C VAL A 243 -12.96 6.84 -12.94
N ASN A 244 -13.77 5.88 -12.50
CA ASN A 244 -13.56 5.21 -11.21
C ASN A 244 -12.22 4.46 -11.18
N ASN A 245 -11.82 3.80 -12.28
CA ASN A 245 -10.50 3.19 -12.38
C ASN A 245 -9.37 4.20 -12.22
N PHE A 246 -9.48 5.38 -12.86
CA PHE A 246 -8.51 6.47 -12.67
C PHE A 246 -8.50 6.96 -11.22
N LYS A 247 -9.68 7.18 -10.62
CA LYS A 247 -9.82 7.62 -9.22
C LYS A 247 -9.17 6.65 -8.25
N MET A 248 -9.40 5.34 -8.42
CA MET A 248 -8.82 4.31 -7.56
C MET A 248 -7.30 4.25 -7.70
N ALA A 249 -6.76 4.29 -8.93
CA ALA A 249 -5.33 4.34 -9.17
C ALA A 249 -4.69 5.61 -8.58
N TRP A 250 -5.31 6.78 -8.80
CA TRP A 250 -4.84 8.06 -8.27
C TRP A 250 -4.82 8.08 -6.75
N LYS A 251 -5.87 7.59 -6.08
CA LYS A 251 -5.94 7.54 -4.61
C LYS A 251 -4.75 6.81 -3.99
N ILE A 252 -4.31 5.72 -4.62
CA ILE A 252 -3.20 4.90 -4.15
C ILE A 252 -1.85 5.56 -4.45
N VAL A 253 -1.69 6.13 -5.65
CA VAL A 253 -0.38 6.55 -6.18
C VAL A 253 -0.05 8.02 -5.89
N ARG A 254 -1.03 8.89 -5.64
CA ARG A 254 -0.86 10.35 -5.55
C ARG A 254 0.23 10.82 -4.59
N LEU A 255 0.38 10.18 -3.43
CA LEU A 255 1.39 10.54 -2.43
C LEU A 255 2.80 10.07 -2.81
N SER A 256 2.91 9.06 -3.69
CA SER A 256 4.19 8.57 -4.21
C SER A 256 4.68 9.36 -5.42
N LEU A 257 3.81 10.11 -6.10
CA LEU A 257 4.16 10.95 -7.26
C LEU A 257 4.85 12.26 -6.91
N SER A 258 4.84 12.66 -5.63
CA SER A 258 5.52 13.87 -5.17
C SER A 258 7.03 13.68 -5.00
N GLN A 259 7.56 12.48 -5.22
CA GLN A 259 8.99 12.20 -5.13
C GLN A 259 9.73 12.65 -6.39
N ASP A 260 10.99 13.06 -6.24
CA ASP A 260 11.82 13.64 -7.30
C ASP A 260 11.95 12.69 -8.50
N GLY A 261 11.35 13.08 -9.61
CA GLY A 261 11.36 12.33 -10.86
C GLY A 261 11.03 13.24 -12.06
N PRO A 262 11.30 12.80 -13.30
CA PRO A 262 11.15 13.62 -14.51
C PRO A 262 9.70 14.09 -14.75
N TYR A 263 8.72 13.48 -14.07
CA TYR A 263 7.30 13.82 -14.14
C TYR A 263 6.73 14.23 -12.78
N SER A 264 7.56 14.71 -11.85
CA SER A 264 7.11 15.15 -10.52
C SER A 264 6.04 16.23 -10.61
N ILE A 265 5.00 16.08 -9.80
CA ILE A 265 3.87 17.01 -9.74
C ILE A 265 3.97 17.81 -8.44
N SER A 266 3.49 19.05 -8.43
CA SER A 266 3.38 19.85 -7.21
C SER A 266 2.56 19.12 -6.13
N GLN A 267 2.96 19.29 -4.87
CA GLN A 267 2.30 18.65 -3.73
C GLN A 267 0.81 19.01 -3.64
N GLU A 268 0.43 20.24 -4.01
CA GLU A 268 -0.97 20.70 -4.03
C GLU A 268 -1.85 19.87 -4.98
N MET A 269 -1.32 19.52 -6.16
CA MET A 269 -2.04 18.71 -7.14
C MET A 269 -2.17 17.25 -6.69
N CYS A 270 -1.19 16.73 -5.94
CA CYS A 270 -1.24 15.39 -5.37
C CYS A 270 -2.23 15.27 -4.21
N LEU A 271 -2.47 16.36 -3.46
CA LEU A 271 -3.43 16.39 -2.36
C LEU A 271 -4.89 16.38 -2.86
N ASN A 272 -5.15 16.92 -4.05
CA ASN A 272 -6.49 17.01 -4.61
C ASN A 272 -7.10 15.62 -4.90
N GLU A 273 -8.28 15.39 -4.34
CA GLU A 273 -9.07 14.18 -4.59
C GLU A 273 -9.91 14.29 -5.85
N VAL A 274 -9.97 13.20 -6.60
CA VAL A 274 -10.80 13.13 -7.81
C VAL A 274 -12.29 13.06 -7.40
N THR A 275 -12.98 14.16 -7.67
CA THR A 275 -14.40 14.40 -7.37
C THR A 275 -15.12 14.87 -8.63
N ASN A 276 -16.45 14.99 -8.59
CA ASN A 276 -17.22 15.43 -9.77
C ASN A 276 -16.92 16.87 -10.21
N SER A 277 -16.25 17.66 -9.38
CA SER A 277 -15.77 19.00 -9.71
C SER A 277 -14.40 19.01 -10.39
N THR A 278 -13.68 17.89 -10.48
CA THR A 278 -12.37 17.89 -11.15
C THR A 278 -12.51 18.19 -12.64
N PRO A 279 -11.64 19.04 -13.19
CA PRO A 279 -11.65 19.36 -14.60
C PRO A 279 -11.16 18.19 -15.46
N ILE A 280 -11.62 18.15 -16.70
CA ILE A 280 -11.26 17.08 -17.63
C ILE A 280 -9.78 17.14 -18.02
N SER A 281 -9.17 18.33 -17.96
CA SER A 281 -7.74 18.53 -18.19
C SER A 281 -6.86 17.60 -17.36
N MET A 282 -7.28 17.19 -16.15
CA MET A 282 -6.53 16.26 -15.30
C MET A 282 -6.41 14.84 -15.88
N PHE A 283 -7.40 14.40 -16.66
CA PHE A 283 -7.45 13.04 -17.24
C PHE A 283 -6.72 12.93 -18.58
N LEU A 284 -6.40 14.06 -19.21
CA LEU A 284 -5.74 14.13 -20.51
C LEU A 284 -4.21 14.24 -20.33
N PRO A 285 -3.39 13.31 -20.86
CA PRO A 285 -1.94 13.41 -20.75
C PRO A 285 -1.41 14.64 -21.49
N ALA A 286 -0.89 15.62 -20.76
CA ALA A 286 -0.27 16.82 -21.34
C ALA A 286 1.04 17.18 -20.62
N LYS A 287 1.96 17.83 -21.33
CA LYS A 287 3.26 18.27 -20.78
C LYS A 287 3.12 19.46 -19.81
N SER A 288 2.01 20.17 -19.84
CA SER A 288 1.74 21.39 -19.08
C SER A 288 0.38 21.33 -18.36
N GLY A 289 0.23 22.16 -17.33
CA GLY A 289 -1.03 22.30 -16.58
C GLY A 289 -1.47 21.03 -15.84
N GLN A 290 -2.78 20.85 -15.71
CA GLN A 290 -3.34 19.74 -14.94
C GLN A 290 -3.20 18.37 -15.63
N GLY A 291 -2.94 18.34 -16.93
CA GLY A 291 -2.68 17.11 -17.68
C GLY A 291 -1.37 16.40 -17.32
N ARG A 292 -0.50 17.06 -16.52
CA ARG A 292 0.66 16.42 -15.90
C ARG A 292 0.26 15.28 -14.94
N CYS A 293 -0.93 15.34 -14.34
CA CYS A 293 -1.46 14.29 -13.47
C CYS A 293 -1.63 12.97 -14.22
N ALA A 294 -2.35 12.99 -15.34
CA ALA A 294 -2.52 11.82 -16.20
C ALA A 294 -1.19 11.31 -16.78
N LEU A 295 -0.30 12.22 -17.18
CA LEU A 295 1.02 11.83 -17.72
C LEU A 295 1.89 11.15 -16.66
N ALA A 296 1.99 11.72 -15.45
CA ALA A 296 2.79 11.13 -14.38
C ALA A 296 2.20 9.81 -13.90
N LEU A 297 0.87 9.70 -13.80
CA LEU A 297 0.21 8.45 -13.44
C LEU A 297 0.52 7.35 -14.45
N ASN A 298 0.37 7.61 -15.75
CA ASN A 298 0.69 6.64 -16.79
C ASN A 298 2.15 6.20 -16.72
N ASN A 299 3.08 7.15 -16.62
CA ASN A 299 4.51 6.85 -16.56
C ASN A 299 4.87 6.08 -15.28
N PHE A 300 4.31 6.45 -14.13
CA PHE A 300 4.52 5.72 -12.88
C PHE A 300 4.05 4.27 -12.97
N LEU A 301 2.86 4.03 -13.53
CA LEU A 301 2.32 2.66 -13.68
C LEU A 301 3.17 1.83 -14.66
N VAL A 302 3.63 2.43 -15.75
CA VAL A 302 4.53 1.77 -16.72
C VAL A 302 5.88 1.44 -16.10
N THR A 303 6.49 2.40 -15.40
CA THR A 303 7.76 2.20 -14.69
C THR A 303 7.60 1.15 -13.59
N LEU A 304 6.52 1.20 -12.81
CA LEU A 304 6.24 0.22 -11.76
C LEU A 304 6.17 -1.20 -12.32
N HIS A 305 5.42 -1.41 -13.40
CA HIS A 305 5.33 -2.71 -14.06
C HIS A 305 6.68 -3.17 -14.62
N ASN A 306 7.36 -2.32 -15.39
CA ASN A 306 8.62 -2.67 -16.04
C ASN A 306 9.74 -2.94 -15.03
N ASP A 307 9.86 -2.12 -13.98
CA ASP A 307 10.84 -2.30 -12.92
C ASP A 307 10.56 -3.56 -12.12
N PHE A 308 9.30 -3.85 -11.84
CA PHE A 308 8.91 -5.06 -11.10
C PHE A 308 9.22 -6.32 -11.92
N ILE A 309 8.79 -6.39 -13.18
CA ILE A 309 9.09 -7.52 -14.07
C ILE A 309 10.60 -7.67 -14.29
N GLY A 310 11.32 -6.55 -14.49
CA GLY A 310 12.77 -6.56 -14.66
C GLY A 310 13.51 -7.13 -13.44
N ARG A 311 13.13 -6.71 -12.23
CA ARG A 311 13.68 -7.27 -10.98
C ARG A 311 13.34 -8.75 -10.84
N CYS A 312 12.08 -9.13 -11.03
CA CYS A 312 11.67 -10.53 -10.89
C CYS A 312 12.43 -11.44 -11.87
N LYS A 313 12.66 -11.01 -13.11
CA LYS A 313 13.48 -11.76 -14.07
C LYS A 313 14.93 -11.90 -13.63
N SER A 314 15.52 -10.83 -13.11
CA SER A 314 16.88 -10.86 -12.56
C SER A 314 17.00 -11.84 -11.39
N LEU A 315 16.01 -11.88 -10.50
CA LEU A 315 15.94 -12.82 -9.38
C LEU A 315 15.74 -14.27 -9.85
N LEU A 316 14.91 -14.48 -10.88
CA LEU A 316 14.64 -15.79 -11.49
C LEU A 316 15.77 -16.27 -12.42
N LYS A 317 16.80 -15.45 -12.67
CA LYS A 317 17.90 -15.71 -13.62
C LYS A 317 17.38 -16.08 -15.02
N ASP A 318 16.29 -15.44 -15.44
CA ASP A 318 15.68 -15.64 -16.76
C ASP A 318 16.26 -14.63 -17.76
N GLU A 319 17.18 -15.11 -18.62
CA GLU A 319 17.84 -14.33 -19.68
C GLU A 319 16.92 -14.06 -20.90
N SER A 320 15.66 -14.52 -20.88
CA SER A 320 14.74 -14.27 -22.00
C SER A 320 14.39 -12.80 -22.14
N ARG A 321 14.51 -12.26 -23.35
CA ARG A 321 14.00 -10.90 -23.64
C ARG A 321 12.48 -10.92 -23.62
N PRO A 322 11.81 -10.16 -22.72
CA PRO A 322 10.35 -10.13 -22.69
C PRO A 322 9.82 -9.50 -23.99
N PRO A 323 8.68 -9.99 -24.51
CA PRO A 323 8.02 -9.35 -25.64
C PRO A 323 7.66 -7.92 -25.27
N GLU A 324 7.82 -6.99 -26.22
CA GLU A 324 7.51 -5.58 -26.01
C GLU A 324 6.11 -5.26 -26.56
N ILE A 325 5.26 -4.63 -25.76
CA ILE A 325 3.89 -4.28 -26.15
C ILE A 325 3.67 -2.77 -26.01
N PRO A 326 3.13 -2.10 -27.04
CA PRO A 326 2.72 -0.70 -26.96
C PRO A 326 1.60 -0.49 -25.93
N LEU A 327 1.65 0.64 -25.22
CA LEU A 327 0.62 1.05 -24.24
C LEU A 327 -0.80 1.04 -24.81
N ALA A 328 -0.90 1.31 -26.10
CA ALA A 328 -2.09 1.22 -26.93
C ALA A 328 -2.81 -0.15 -26.88
N ASN A 329 -2.09 -1.26 -26.83
CA ASN A 329 -2.68 -2.60 -26.99
C ASN A 329 -2.73 -3.39 -25.68
N ILE A 330 -2.64 -2.69 -24.55
CA ILE A 330 -2.61 -3.31 -23.24
C ILE A 330 -3.99 -3.88 -22.89
N THR A 331 -3.96 -5.09 -22.36
CA THR A 331 -5.09 -5.76 -21.71
C THR A 331 -4.65 -6.20 -20.30
N LYS A 332 -5.60 -6.63 -19.46
CA LYS A 332 -5.28 -7.11 -18.11
C LYS A 332 -4.30 -8.30 -18.13
N ALA A 333 -4.31 -9.14 -19.16
CA ALA A 333 -3.43 -10.30 -19.29
C ALA A 333 -1.95 -9.92 -19.52
N HIS A 334 -1.68 -8.70 -20.00
CA HIS A 334 -0.32 -8.21 -20.20
C HIS A 334 0.30 -7.61 -18.92
N LEU A 335 -0.49 -7.47 -17.85
CA LEU A 335 -0.08 -6.77 -16.63
C LEU A 335 -0.07 -7.72 -15.43
N VAL A 336 0.62 -7.30 -14.38
CA VAL A 336 0.45 -7.88 -13.04
C VAL A 336 -0.88 -7.39 -12.46
N ALA A 337 -1.99 -7.87 -13.02
CA ALA A 337 -3.34 -7.50 -12.64
C ALA A 337 -3.97 -8.62 -11.82
N TYR A 338 -4.37 -8.30 -10.59
CA TYR A 338 -5.03 -9.22 -9.67
C TYR A 338 -5.98 -8.47 -8.74
N ASP A 339 -7.00 -9.17 -8.27
CA ASP A 339 -7.88 -8.74 -7.18
C ASP A 339 -7.33 -9.29 -5.84
N PRO A 340 -7.06 -8.43 -4.85
CA PRO A 340 -6.52 -8.87 -3.55
C PRO A 340 -7.39 -9.92 -2.86
N GLU A 341 -8.72 -9.80 -2.92
CA GLU A 341 -9.66 -10.68 -2.20
C GLU A 341 -10.05 -11.91 -3.02
N LYS A 342 -10.12 -11.79 -4.35
CA LYS A 342 -10.60 -12.88 -5.23
C LYS A 342 -9.49 -13.71 -5.85
N ASP A 343 -8.31 -13.14 -6.07
CA ASP A 343 -7.20 -13.83 -6.71
C ASP A 343 -6.09 -14.18 -5.72
N PHE A 344 -5.62 -13.19 -4.95
CA PHE A 344 -4.45 -13.36 -4.10
C PHE A 344 -4.78 -14.04 -2.76
N LEU A 345 -5.83 -13.59 -2.07
CA LEU A 345 -6.24 -14.20 -0.81
C LEU A 345 -6.54 -15.71 -0.93
N PRO A 346 -7.27 -16.22 -1.94
CA PRO A 346 -7.49 -17.66 -2.08
C PRO A 346 -6.20 -18.43 -2.37
N MET A 347 -5.25 -17.83 -3.11
CA MET A 347 -3.92 -18.42 -3.34
C MET A 347 -3.15 -18.56 -2.03
N ILE A 348 -3.22 -17.55 -1.15
CA ILE A 348 -2.61 -17.61 0.18
C ILE A 348 -3.25 -18.75 0.98
N LEU A 349 -4.58 -18.77 1.08
CA LEU A 349 -5.33 -19.77 1.86
C LEU A 349 -5.07 -21.21 1.40
N ALA A 350 -4.83 -21.42 0.10
CA ALA A 350 -4.50 -22.74 -0.44
C ALA A 350 -3.10 -23.25 -0.06
N HIS A 351 -2.22 -22.35 0.41
CA HIS A 351 -0.84 -22.66 0.83
C HIS A 351 -0.60 -22.33 2.32
N CYS A 352 -1.68 -22.36 3.11
CA CYS A 352 -1.66 -22.26 4.56
C CYS A 352 -1.92 -23.64 5.18
N ASP A 353 -0.99 -24.13 5.97
CA ASP A 353 -1.16 -25.33 6.78
C ASP A 353 -1.58 -24.91 8.19
N TYR A 354 -2.72 -25.42 8.65
CA TYR A 354 -3.21 -25.17 10.00
C TYR A 354 -2.69 -26.26 10.92
N SER A 355 -1.77 -25.90 11.82
CA SER A 355 -1.34 -26.80 12.88
C SER A 355 -2.28 -26.64 14.08
N LEU A 356 -2.85 -27.76 14.52
CA LEU A 356 -3.73 -27.85 15.69
C LEU A 356 -2.96 -28.56 16.81
N LYS A 357 -1.88 -27.93 17.31
CA LYS A 357 -1.17 -28.45 18.48
C LYS A 357 -1.99 -28.15 19.74
N VAL A 358 -2.18 -29.18 20.57
CA VAL A 358 -2.91 -29.07 21.83
C VAL A 358 -2.12 -28.13 22.76
N GLY A 359 -2.72 -26.98 23.13
CA GLY A 359 -2.13 -26.00 24.04
C GLY A 359 -1.44 -24.79 23.39
N GLU A 360 -1.16 -24.83 22.08
CA GLU A 360 -0.49 -23.71 21.35
C GLU A 360 -1.44 -22.92 20.43
N GLY A 361 -2.74 -23.21 20.48
CA GLY A 361 -3.75 -22.58 19.62
C GLY A 361 -3.69 -23.05 18.16
N THR A 362 -4.40 -22.36 17.27
CA THR A 362 -4.35 -22.64 15.81
C THR A 362 -3.20 -21.85 15.21
N THR A 363 -2.02 -22.45 15.07
CA THR A 363 -0.90 -21.80 14.37
C THR A 363 -1.06 -22.00 12.86
N VAL A 364 -0.85 -20.90 12.12
CA VAL A 364 -0.89 -20.92 10.65
C VAL A 364 0.55 -20.94 10.16
N GLU A 365 0.94 -22.05 9.55
CA GLU A 365 2.22 -22.17 8.87
C GLU A 365 2.02 -21.89 7.37
N PHE A 366 2.94 -21.13 6.78
CA PHE A 366 2.86 -20.75 5.37
C PHE A 366 3.91 -21.51 4.57
N ASN A 367 3.48 -22.17 3.50
CA ASN A 367 4.40 -22.76 2.55
C ASN A 367 4.90 -21.69 1.57
N TRP A 368 5.93 -20.95 1.99
CA TRP A 368 6.49 -19.82 1.24
C TRP A 368 6.96 -20.19 -0.17
N LYS A 369 7.54 -21.38 -0.35
CA LYS A 369 8.06 -21.85 -1.66
C LYS A 369 6.93 -22.11 -2.65
N CYS A 370 5.86 -22.79 -2.21
CA CYS A 370 4.70 -23.04 -3.06
C CYS A 370 3.99 -21.73 -3.41
N LEU A 371 3.87 -20.82 -2.43
CA LEU A 371 3.29 -19.51 -2.66
C LEU A 371 4.08 -18.69 -3.69
N GLU A 372 5.42 -18.64 -3.57
CA GLU A 372 6.26 -17.95 -4.54
C GLU A 372 6.14 -18.55 -5.95
N ARG A 373 6.16 -19.88 -6.08
CA ARG A 373 5.98 -20.55 -7.38
C ARG A 373 4.65 -20.20 -8.03
N GLN A 374 3.54 -20.27 -7.27
CA GLN A 374 2.22 -19.90 -7.78
C GLN A 374 2.13 -18.43 -8.17
N LEU A 375 2.75 -17.56 -7.38
CA LEU A 375 2.82 -16.13 -7.66
C LEU A 375 3.58 -15.89 -8.98
N VAL A 376 4.73 -16.53 -9.15
CA VAL A 376 5.54 -16.45 -10.36
C VAL A 376 4.77 -16.94 -11.57
N ASP A 377 4.20 -18.15 -11.51
CA ASP A 377 3.50 -18.77 -12.62
C ASP A 377 2.24 -18.01 -13.01
N ARG A 378 1.47 -17.48 -12.03
CA ARG A 378 0.21 -16.79 -12.31
C ARG A 378 0.39 -15.32 -12.69
N PHE A 379 1.32 -14.60 -12.06
CA PHE A 379 1.37 -13.14 -12.17
C PHE A 379 2.59 -12.59 -12.92
N ILE A 380 3.71 -13.32 -12.96
CA ILE A 380 5.00 -12.81 -13.47
C ILE A 380 5.37 -13.46 -14.81
N ARG A 381 5.20 -14.78 -14.92
CA ARG A 381 5.65 -15.54 -16.08
C ARG A 381 4.88 -15.13 -17.35
N GLY A 382 5.62 -14.92 -18.44
CA GLY A 382 5.05 -14.52 -19.72
C GLY A 382 4.58 -13.06 -19.81
N ARG A 383 4.82 -12.23 -18.79
CA ARG A 383 4.44 -10.81 -18.85
C ARG A 383 5.40 -10.01 -19.76
N PRO A 384 4.85 -9.20 -20.70
CA PRO A 384 5.63 -8.36 -21.59
C PRO A 384 6.22 -7.13 -20.87
N ARG A 385 7.20 -6.51 -21.52
CA ARG A 385 7.67 -5.16 -21.18
C ARG A 385 6.80 -4.13 -21.90
N LEU A 386 6.39 -3.09 -21.20
CA LEU A 386 5.57 -2.02 -21.76
C LEU A 386 6.43 -0.96 -22.41
N ILE A 387 6.09 -0.57 -23.64
CA ILE A 387 6.72 0.56 -24.33
C ILE A 387 5.98 1.85 -23.93
N SER A 388 6.72 2.76 -23.29
CA SER A 388 6.21 4.03 -22.73
C SER A 388 5.98 5.12 -23.79
N LEU A 389 5.30 4.80 -24.89
CA LEU A 389 4.80 5.81 -25.83
C LEU A 389 3.41 6.24 -25.38
N VAL A 390 3.38 7.16 -24.40
CA VAL A 390 2.13 7.84 -24.01
C VAL A 390 1.82 8.86 -25.11
N GLU A 391 0.71 8.68 -25.82
CA GLU A 391 0.19 9.69 -26.74
C GLU A 391 -0.13 10.96 -25.93
N LEU A 392 0.49 12.07 -26.32
CA LEU A 392 0.28 13.35 -25.65
C LEU A 392 -0.89 14.08 -26.30
N PHE A 393 -1.75 14.66 -25.46
CA PHE A 393 -2.80 15.56 -25.90
C PHE A 393 -2.21 16.91 -26.28
N VAL A 394 -2.41 17.27 -27.54
CA VAL A 394 -2.06 18.59 -28.08
C VAL A 394 -3.34 19.41 -28.17
N PHE A 395 -3.40 20.52 -27.44
CA PHE A 395 -4.54 21.44 -27.49
C PHE A 395 -4.58 22.16 -28.83
N SER A 396 -5.78 22.59 -29.26
CA SER A 396 -6.01 23.19 -30.58
C SER A 396 -5.12 24.41 -30.84
N LYS A 397 -4.91 25.27 -29.84
CA LYS A 397 -4.06 26.48 -29.95
C LYS A 397 -2.55 26.19 -29.92
N ASP A 398 -2.11 25.06 -29.35
CA ASP A 398 -0.68 24.70 -29.30
C ASP A 398 -0.14 24.28 -30.69
N ILE A 399 -1.02 23.87 -31.61
CA ILE A 399 -0.65 23.47 -32.99
C ILE A 399 -0.38 24.69 -33.87
N CYS A 400 -0.99 25.85 -33.59
CA CYS A 400 -1.07 26.94 -34.56
C CYS A 400 0.24 27.71 -34.77
N ASP A 401 1.10 27.91 -33.75
CA ASP A 401 2.07 29.03 -33.87
C ASP A 401 3.57 28.66 -33.77
N GLY A 402 3.94 27.52 -33.20
CA GLY A 402 5.36 27.22 -32.90
C GLY A 402 5.99 26.09 -33.71
N GLU A 403 5.46 24.88 -33.56
CA GLU A 403 6.08 23.66 -34.10
C GLU A 403 5.82 23.47 -35.60
N VAL A 404 4.63 23.86 -36.08
CA VAL A 404 4.29 23.82 -37.51
C VAL A 404 5.16 24.78 -38.30
N PHE A 405 5.37 26.01 -37.80
CA PHE A 405 6.28 26.96 -38.43
C PHE A 405 7.74 26.50 -38.36
N LYS A 406 8.20 25.89 -37.27
CA LYS A 406 9.55 25.30 -37.20
C LYS A 406 9.74 24.14 -38.19
N ALA A 407 8.77 23.24 -38.29
CA ALA A 407 8.81 22.12 -39.22
C ALA A 407 8.69 22.58 -40.68
N LEU A 408 7.91 23.63 -40.95
CA LEU A 408 7.83 24.27 -42.27
C LEU A 408 9.13 24.99 -42.63
N LYS A 409 9.74 25.75 -41.70
CA LYS A 409 11.06 26.39 -41.90
C LYS A 409 12.17 25.38 -42.19
N GLN A 410 12.09 24.18 -41.61
CA GLN A 410 13.05 23.11 -41.90
C GLN A 410 12.84 22.44 -43.26
N LYS A 411 11.61 22.42 -43.78
CA LYS A 411 11.27 21.75 -45.04
C LYS A 411 11.21 22.68 -46.25
N ILE A 412 11.03 23.98 -46.03
CA ILE A 412 10.90 24.99 -47.09
C ILE A 412 11.92 26.08 -46.84
N PRO A 413 12.85 26.34 -47.78
CA PRO A 413 13.78 27.46 -47.67
C PRO A 413 12.98 28.76 -47.60
N GLN A 414 13.11 29.47 -46.49
CA GLN A 414 12.50 30.77 -46.32
C GLN A 414 13.40 31.79 -47.02
N VAL A 415 12.80 32.63 -47.86
CA VAL A 415 13.49 33.80 -48.44
C VAL A 415 13.19 34.98 -47.51
N ASP A 416 14.24 35.72 -47.14
CA ASP A 416 14.15 36.88 -46.24
C ASP A 416 13.22 37.99 -46.76
#